data_AF-A0A6M4WL69-F1
#
_entry.id   AF-A0A6M4WL69-F1
#
_cell.length_a   1.000
_cell.length_b   1.000
_cell.length_c   1.000
_cell.angle_alpha   90.00
_cell.angle_beta   90.00
_cell.angle_gamma   90.00
#
_symmetry.space_group_name_H-M   'P 1'
#
loop_
_entity.id
_entity.type
_entity.pdbx_description
1 polymer ?
#
loop_
_entity_poly.entity_id
_entity_poly.type
_entity_poly.pdbx_seq_one_letter_code
_entity_poly.pdbx_strand_id
1 'polypeptide(L)'
;MLGVSETEDGVLGFGKVTGKAGVAGANDSGGNGVFGRGRSGVVGHGKEGNGVIGVSENEDGVLGIGQISAKAGVAGVNDKGGNGVLGRGHNGILGDGRGGGGSGVVGVSETGDGVLGIGKISAKAGVAGVNDNGGNGILGRGRNGIVAQTNAPGGKAGVFEGDVEVSGKLRVAGTDIKQAISDLQQQTSSTSGLHQLVNNLQQQLSSLQQKQASDVEGIAVSLATLAARITALGG
;
A
#
# COMPACT_ATOMS: atom_id res chain seq x y z
N MET A 1 49.30 9.11 38.29
CA MET A 1 49.22 7.89 39.12
C MET A 1 49.03 6.72 38.17
N LEU A 2 49.82 5.66 38.31
CA LEU A 2 49.63 4.39 37.60
C LEU A 2 49.02 3.41 38.60
N GLY A 3 47.86 2.83 38.29
CA GLY A 3 47.22 1.82 39.12
C GLY A 3 47.18 0.47 38.41
N VAL A 4 47.67 -0.57 39.07
CA VAL A 4 47.68 -1.96 38.59
C VAL A 4 47.17 -2.84 39.72
N SER A 5 46.23 -3.73 39.41
CA SER A 5 45.62 -4.64 40.37
C SER A 5 45.16 -5.91 39.67
N GLU A 6 45.25 -7.07 40.35
CA GLU A 6 44.82 -8.37 39.84
C GLU A 6 43.48 -8.84 40.44
N THR A 7 43.13 -8.36 41.62
CA THR A 7 41.96 -8.85 42.37
C THR A 7 40.89 -7.79 42.61
N GLU A 8 41.27 -6.51 42.56
CA GLU A 8 40.43 -5.35 42.85
C GLU A 8 40.55 -4.28 41.77
N ASP A 9 39.90 -3.13 41.95
CA ASP A 9 40.05 -1.98 41.06
C ASP A 9 41.48 -1.40 41.10
N GLY A 10 42.09 -1.22 39.93
CA GLY A 10 43.42 -0.62 39.82
C GLY A 10 43.46 0.85 40.26
N VAL A 11 42.39 1.61 40.00
CA VAL A 11 42.19 3.00 40.46
C VAL A 11 40.71 3.24 40.76
N LEU A 12 40.42 3.86 41.89
CA LEU A 12 39.08 4.31 42.29
C LEU A 12 39.05 5.82 42.54
N GLY A 13 38.07 6.51 41.97
CA GLY A 13 37.87 7.94 42.15
C GLY A 13 36.44 8.29 42.56
N PHE A 14 36.29 9.04 43.65
CA PHE A 14 34.99 9.47 44.17
C PHE A 14 34.90 11.00 44.21
N GLY A 15 33.89 11.57 43.54
CA GLY A 15 33.53 12.98 43.65
C GLY A 15 32.40 13.16 44.65
N LYS A 16 32.60 13.98 45.69
CA LYS A 16 31.57 14.30 46.69
C LYS A 16 31.06 15.74 46.61
N VAL A 17 31.62 16.53 45.69
CA VAL A 17 31.27 17.94 45.48
C VAL A 17 30.33 18.05 44.30
N THR A 18 29.18 18.70 44.50
CA THR A 18 28.17 18.96 43.46
C THR A 18 28.79 19.65 42.24
N GLY A 19 28.46 19.17 41.04
CA GLY A 19 28.91 19.75 39.77
C GLY A 19 30.38 19.47 39.41
N LYS A 20 31.08 18.59 40.14
CA LYS A 20 32.44 18.16 39.84
C LYS A 20 32.48 16.68 39.50
N ALA A 21 33.35 16.31 38.57
CA ALA A 21 33.58 14.91 38.22
C ALA A 21 34.38 14.21 39.34
N GLY A 22 34.08 12.93 39.58
CA GLY A 22 34.94 12.09 40.43
C GLY A 22 36.27 11.74 39.75
N VAL A 23 36.23 11.55 38.43
CA VAL A 23 37.40 11.37 37.55
C VAL A 23 37.14 12.12 36.25
N ALA A 24 38.14 12.85 35.75
CA ALA A 24 38.11 13.51 34.46
C ALA A 24 39.33 13.09 33.63
N GLY A 25 39.09 12.62 32.41
CA GLY A 25 40.14 12.35 31.41
C GLY A 25 39.92 13.26 30.21
N ALA A 26 40.98 13.94 29.76
CA ALA A 26 40.95 14.87 28.63
C ALA A 26 42.24 14.74 27.83
N ASN A 27 42.14 14.94 26.52
CA ASN A 27 43.29 15.02 25.62
C ASN A 27 42.98 16.02 24.50
N ASP A 28 43.58 17.20 24.58
CA ASP A 28 43.34 18.30 23.64
C ASP A 28 44.32 18.30 22.45
N SER A 29 45.24 17.33 22.38
CA SER A 29 46.29 17.23 21.36
C SER A 29 46.10 16.09 20.36
N GLY A 30 44.92 15.46 20.38
CA GLY A 30 44.60 14.30 19.54
C GLY A 30 44.88 12.98 20.27
N GLY A 31 43.86 12.11 20.30
CA GLY A 31 43.86 10.83 21.00
C GLY A 31 42.69 10.71 21.99
N ASN A 32 42.61 9.59 22.70
CA ASN A 32 41.51 9.33 23.62
C ASN A 32 41.74 10.05 24.96
N GLY A 33 40.74 10.77 25.46
CA GLY A 33 40.73 11.24 26.85
C GLY A 33 40.57 10.10 27.85
N VAL A 34 39.76 9.09 27.49
CA VAL A 34 39.58 7.82 28.22
C VAL A 34 39.52 6.67 27.22
N PHE A 35 40.25 5.59 27.49
CA PHE A 35 40.25 4.38 26.67
C PHE A 35 39.94 3.16 27.54
N GLY A 36 38.85 2.45 27.24
CA GLY A 36 38.43 1.25 27.96
C GLY A 36 38.52 0.02 27.07
N ARG A 37 39.19 -1.04 27.55
CA ARG A 37 39.32 -2.32 26.84
C ARG A 37 39.12 -3.47 27.82
N GLY A 38 38.27 -4.42 27.45
CA GLY A 38 37.95 -5.58 28.27
C GLY A 38 36.69 -6.27 27.78
N ARG A 39 36.15 -7.21 28.58
CA ARG A 39 34.84 -7.82 28.31
C ARG A 39 33.72 -6.77 28.25
N SER A 40 33.81 -5.78 29.13
CA SER A 40 33.09 -4.51 29.05
C SER A 40 34.16 -3.41 29.04
N GLY A 41 34.22 -2.62 27.97
CA GLY A 41 35.23 -1.56 27.86
C GLY A 41 34.93 -0.36 28.74
N VAL A 42 33.75 0.23 28.57
CA VAL A 42 33.22 1.36 29.36
C VAL A 42 31.75 1.09 29.66
N VAL A 43 31.33 1.29 30.90
CA VAL A 43 29.94 1.16 31.33
C VAL A 43 29.54 2.45 32.03
N GLY A 44 28.50 3.12 31.53
CA GLY A 44 27.93 4.31 32.16
C GLY A 44 26.56 4.01 32.77
N HIS A 45 26.29 4.57 33.94
CA HIS A 45 25.02 4.45 34.63
C HIS A 45 24.64 5.80 35.25
N GLY A 46 23.45 6.30 34.93
CA GLY A 46 22.89 7.54 35.48
C GLY A 46 21.53 7.25 36.09
N LYS A 47 21.34 7.64 37.36
CA LYS A 47 20.06 7.43 38.06
C LYS A 47 19.02 8.49 37.68
N GLU A 48 19.45 9.75 37.59
CA GLU A 48 18.58 10.91 37.36
C GLU A 48 18.84 11.57 35.99
N GLY A 49 19.91 11.16 35.30
CA GLY A 49 20.32 11.71 34.02
C GLY A 49 20.95 10.65 33.12
N ASN A 50 21.59 11.10 32.04
CA ASN A 50 22.21 10.21 31.07
C ASN A 50 23.38 9.42 31.71
N GLY A 51 23.43 8.11 31.46
CA GLY A 51 24.59 7.30 31.85
C GLY A 51 25.82 7.56 30.99
N VAL A 52 25.62 7.84 29.69
CA VAL A 52 26.66 8.21 28.72
C VAL A 52 26.09 9.27 27.79
N ILE A 53 26.91 10.26 27.44
CA ILE A 53 26.62 11.27 26.41
C ILE A 53 27.80 11.27 25.44
N GLY A 54 27.52 11.08 24.15
CA GLY A 54 28.50 11.20 23.08
C GLY A 54 28.16 12.39 22.18
N VAL A 55 29.16 13.22 21.89
CA VAL A 55 29.04 14.43 21.06
C VAL A 55 30.28 14.49 20.18
N SER A 56 30.08 14.77 18.89
CA SER A 56 31.16 15.01 17.94
C SER A 56 30.72 16.05 16.93
N GLU A 57 31.63 16.92 16.51
CA GLU A 57 31.39 17.94 15.47
C GLU A 57 31.76 17.45 14.08
N ASN A 58 32.64 16.45 13.97
CA ASN A 58 33.25 16.01 12.72
C ASN A 58 33.04 14.52 12.41
N GLU A 59 32.63 13.72 13.39
CA GLU A 59 32.47 12.26 13.28
C GLU A 59 31.20 11.79 14.03
N ASP A 60 31.11 10.49 14.35
CA ASP A 60 30.04 9.92 15.15
C ASP A 60 30.19 10.32 16.62
N GLY A 61 29.11 10.86 17.21
CA GLY A 61 29.08 11.08 18.66
C GLY A 61 29.14 9.75 19.45
N VAL A 62 28.51 8.70 18.91
CA VAL A 62 28.57 7.31 19.41
C VAL A 62 28.54 6.36 18.20
N LEU A 63 29.57 5.53 18.07
CA LEU A 63 29.66 4.48 17.06
C LEU A 63 29.62 3.10 17.73
N GLY A 64 28.65 2.26 17.35
CA GLY A 64 28.57 0.87 17.81
C GLY A 64 28.73 -0.12 16.66
N ILE A 65 29.75 -0.96 16.73
CA ILE A 65 30.07 -1.97 15.72
C ILE A 65 29.92 -3.37 16.33
N GLY A 66 28.97 -4.15 15.81
CA GLY A 66 28.81 -5.57 16.15
C GLY A 66 29.42 -6.45 15.06
N GLN A 67 30.32 -7.36 15.43
CA GLN A 67 31.01 -8.26 14.47
C GLN A 67 30.50 -9.71 14.53
N ILE A 68 29.52 -9.99 15.39
CA ILE A 68 28.97 -11.33 15.61
C ILE A 68 27.55 -11.38 15.04
N SER A 69 27.22 -12.48 14.36
CA SER A 69 25.87 -12.72 13.84
C SER A 69 24.81 -12.65 14.94
N ALA A 70 23.63 -12.15 14.58
CA ALA A 70 22.48 -12.01 15.47
C ALA A 70 22.72 -11.17 16.75
N LYS A 71 23.70 -10.27 16.74
CA LYS A 71 23.93 -9.27 17.79
C LYS A 71 23.82 -7.86 17.22
N ALA A 72 23.34 -6.93 18.05
CA ALA A 72 23.27 -5.53 17.68
C ALA A 72 24.61 -4.82 17.95
N GLY A 73 25.04 -3.92 17.06
CA GLY A 73 26.11 -2.98 17.35
C GLY A 73 25.68 -1.92 18.37
N VAL A 74 24.42 -1.49 18.29
CA VAL A 74 23.75 -0.61 19.26
C VAL A 74 22.34 -1.13 19.50
N ALA A 75 21.93 -1.21 20.76
CA ALA A 75 20.55 -1.53 21.14
C ALA A 75 20.02 -0.42 22.06
N GLY A 76 18.91 0.21 21.68
CA GLY A 76 18.18 1.14 22.53
C GLY A 76 16.90 0.50 23.02
N VAL A 77 16.73 0.44 24.34
CA VAL A 77 15.60 -0.22 25.01
C VAL A 77 15.01 0.74 26.03
N ASN A 78 13.67 0.80 26.10
CA ASN A 78 12.96 1.57 27.10
C ASN A 78 11.72 0.78 27.57
N ASP A 79 11.79 0.27 28.80
CA ASP A 79 10.73 -0.59 29.35
C ASP A 79 9.61 0.20 30.06
N LYS A 80 9.63 1.53 29.97
CA LYS A 80 8.72 2.44 30.70
C LYS A 80 7.96 3.38 29.75
N GLY A 81 7.86 3.04 28.48
CA GLY A 81 7.01 3.73 27.50
C GLY A 81 7.64 4.96 26.84
N GLY A 82 8.94 5.18 27.00
CA GLY A 82 9.69 6.15 26.21
C GLY A 82 10.26 5.55 24.92
N ASN A 83 10.98 6.36 24.15
CA ASN A 83 11.71 5.86 22.97
C ASN A 83 12.93 5.04 23.41
N GLY A 84 13.13 3.87 22.82
CA GLY A 84 14.41 3.14 22.93
C GLY A 84 15.52 3.83 22.13
N VAL A 85 15.21 4.21 20.88
CA VAL A 85 16.07 5.01 20.00
C VAL A 85 15.25 6.13 19.38
N LEU A 86 15.77 7.36 19.38
CA LEU A 86 15.16 8.51 18.72
C LEU A 86 16.17 9.15 17.77
N GLY A 87 15.92 9.05 16.46
CA GLY A 87 16.69 9.72 15.43
C GLY A 87 16.05 11.04 15.02
N ARG A 88 16.80 12.15 15.11
CA ARG A 88 16.37 13.48 14.65
C ARG A 88 17.50 14.15 13.89
N GLY A 89 17.24 14.50 12.63
CA GLY A 89 18.20 15.16 11.75
C GLY A 89 17.69 15.16 10.32
N HIS A 90 18.56 15.52 9.37
CA HIS A 90 18.26 15.41 7.94
C HIS A 90 17.90 13.97 7.55
N ASN A 91 18.66 13.00 8.09
CA ASN A 91 18.30 11.59 8.13
C ASN A 91 18.12 11.20 9.61
N GLY A 92 16.93 10.75 9.98
CA GLY A 92 16.63 10.37 11.38
C GLY A 92 17.18 8.99 11.73
N ILE A 93 16.63 7.95 11.10
CA ILE A 93 17.05 6.55 11.23
C ILE A 93 17.13 5.96 9.82
N LEU A 94 18.23 5.26 9.54
CA LEU A 94 18.45 4.55 8.28
C LEU A 94 18.71 3.07 8.59
N GLY A 95 17.95 2.17 7.98
CA GLY A 95 18.22 0.74 7.99
C GLY A 95 18.65 0.27 6.61
N ASP A 96 19.89 -0.22 6.50
CA ASP A 96 20.45 -0.81 5.28
C ASP A 96 20.86 -2.26 5.57
N GLY A 97 20.09 -3.22 5.04
CA GLY A 97 20.31 -4.65 5.21
C GLY A 97 20.93 -5.26 3.96
N ARG A 98 22.26 -5.39 3.92
CA ARG A 98 22.99 -5.95 2.76
C ARG A 98 23.26 -7.47 2.83
N GLY A 99 22.90 -8.11 3.94
CA GLY A 99 23.04 -9.56 4.13
C GLY A 99 21.81 -10.34 3.65
N GLY A 100 22.02 -11.57 3.17
CA GLY A 100 20.93 -12.42 2.68
C GLY A 100 19.86 -12.68 3.75
N GLY A 101 18.62 -12.25 3.48
CA GLY A 101 17.42 -12.65 4.23
C GLY A 101 17.00 -11.77 5.42
N GLY A 102 17.71 -10.67 5.70
CA GLY A 102 17.33 -9.73 6.76
C GLY A 102 16.51 -8.54 6.28
N SER A 103 15.60 -8.04 7.13
CA SER A 103 14.92 -6.75 6.91
C SER A 103 15.81 -5.60 7.36
N GLY A 104 15.89 -4.52 6.56
CA GLY A 104 16.61 -3.30 6.98
C GLY A 104 15.94 -2.59 8.17
N VAL A 105 14.60 -2.50 8.15
CA VAL A 105 13.78 -1.94 9.24
C VAL A 105 12.54 -2.80 9.42
N VAL A 106 12.16 -3.07 10.66
CA VAL A 106 10.91 -3.76 11.04
C VAL A 106 10.23 -2.94 12.13
N GLY A 107 8.97 -2.59 11.93
CA GLY A 107 8.14 -1.93 12.94
C GLY A 107 6.98 -2.84 13.36
N VAL A 108 6.86 -3.05 14.67
CA VAL A 108 5.80 -3.87 15.28
C VAL A 108 5.20 -3.07 16.44
N SER A 109 3.88 -3.06 16.54
CA SER A 109 3.15 -2.42 17.63
C SER A 109 1.88 -3.22 17.93
N GLU A 110 1.57 -3.39 19.21
CA GLU A 110 0.36 -4.11 19.66
C GLU A 110 -0.86 -3.19 19.74
N THR A 111 -0.65 -1.89 19.96
CA THR A 111 -1.72 -0.93 20.28
C THR A 111 -1.79 0.25 19.32
N GLY A 112 -0.79 0.44 18.46
CA GLY A 112 -0.72 1.55 17.51
C GLY A 112 -0.10 1.14 16.19
N ASP A 113 0.43 2.12 15.46
CA ASP A 113 1.10 1.88 14.19
C ASP A 113 2.48 1.24 14.42
N GLY A 114 2.76 0.14 13.71
CA GLY A 114 4.10 -0.44 13.68
C GLY A 114 5.10 0.49 12.97
N VAL A 115 4.67 1.09 11.85
CA VAL A 115 5.42 2.11 11.10
C VAL A 115 4.44 3.18 10.62
N LEU A 116 4.73 4.45 10.90
CA LEU A 116 3.97 5.61 10.43
C LEU A 116 4.88 6.48 9.55
N GLY A 117 4.55 6.61 8.26
CA GLY A 117 5.27 7.50 7.34
C GLY A 117 4.44 8.72 6.95
N ILE A 118 4.98 9.91 7.18
CA ILE A 118 4.31 11.20 6.94
C ILE A 118 5.19 12.07 6.04
N GLY A 119 4.69 12.39 4.85
CA GLY A 119 5.29 13.36 3.92
C GLY A 119 4.58 14.71 4.01
N LYS A 120 5.34 15.79 4.18
CA LYS A 120 4.79 17.16 4.28
C LYS A 120 5.07 18.04 3.06
N ILE A 121 5.89 17.56 2.13
CA ILE A 121 6.31 18.29 0.93
C ILE A 121 5.50 17.78 -0.25
N SER A 122 5.07 18.69 -1.13
CA SER A 122 4.40 18.34 -2.37
C SER A 122 5.26 17.42 -3.24
N ALA A 123 4.62 16.55 -4.03
CA ALA A 123 5.28 15.63 -4.96
C ALA A 123 6.28 14.64 -4.31
N LYS A 124 6.16 14.36 -3.01
CA LYS A 124 6.94 13.33 -2.31
C LYS A 124 6.00 12.37 -1.58
N ALA A 125 6.38 11.10 -1.53
CA ALA A 125 5.64 10.09 -0.79
C ALA A 125 5.97 10.17 0.71
N GLY A 126 4.97 9.90 1.57
CA GLY A 126 5.23 9.65 2.99
C GLY A 126 5.88 8.28 3.23
N VAL A 127 5.51 7.29 2.41
CA VAL A 127 6.12 5.95 2.33
C VAL A 127 6.21 5.56 0.86
N ALA A 128 7.35 5.05 0.42
CA ALA A 128 7.53 4.47 -0.90
C ALA A 128 8.00 3.02 -0.75
N GLY A 129 7.30 2.09 -1.40
CA GLY A 129 7.72 0.70 -1.50
C GLY A 129 8.12 0.40 -2.94
N VAL A 130 9.37 -0.03 -3.15
CA VAL A 130 9.96 -0.28 -4.47
C VAL A 130 10.61 -1.66 -4.43
N ASN A 131 10.40 -2.45 -5.49
CA ASN A 131 11.07 -3.72 -5.68
C ASN A 131 11.40 -3.90 -7.16
N ASP A 132 12.66 -3.71 -7.52
CA ASP A 132 13.12 -3.75 -8.91
C ASP A 132 13.41 -5.19 -9.41
N ASN A 133 13.17 -6.21 -8.58
CA ASN A 133 13.50 -7.61 -8.88
C ASN A 133 12.26 -8.52 -8.90
N GLY A 134 11.08 -7.96 -9.23
CA GLY A 134 9.85 -8.73 -9.49
C GLY A 134 9.07 -9.15 -8.24
N GLY A 135 9.46 -8.72 -7.04
CA GLY A 135 8.64 -8.87 -5.85
C GLY A 135 7.63 -7.72 -5.67
N ASN A 136 6.82 -7.79 -4.61
CA ASN A 136 5.89 -6.71 -4.27
C ASN A 136 6.66 -5.50 -3.72
N GLY A 137 6.37 -4.30 -4.24
CA GLY A 137 6.83 -3.05 -3.62
C GLY A 137 6.11 -2.77 -2.29
N ILE A 138 4.79 -2.96 -2.26
CA ILE A 138 3.95 -2.82 -1.05
C ILE A 138 2.99 -4.01 -0.98
N LEU A 139 2.91 -4.65 0.20
CA LEU A 139 1.95 -5.71 0.49
C LEU A 139 1.12 -5.34 1.72
N GLY A 140 -0.18 -5.13 1.54
CA GLY A 140 -1.13 -4.88 2.63
C GLY A 140 -1.97 -6.12 2.93
N ARG A 141 -1.89 -6.65 4.16
CA ARG A 141 -2.67 -7.81 4.60
C ARG A 141 -3.26 -7.58 5.98
N GLY A 142 -4.57 -7.75 6.11
CA GLY A 142 -5.30 -7.58 7.36
C GLY A 142 -6.81 -7.68 7.14
N ARG A 143 -7.60 -7.44 8.19
CA ARG A 143 -9.07 -7.38 8.09
C ARG A 143 -9.51 -6.30 7.10
N ASN A 144 -8.81 -5.18 7.10
CA ASN A 144 -8.81 -4.19 6.04
C ASN A 144 -7.41 -4.23 5.41
N GLY A 145 -7.31 -4.39 4.09
CA GLY A 145 -6.05 -4.42 3.36
C GLY A 145 -5.46 -3.00 3.21
N ILE A 146 -5.30 -2.55 1.97
CA ILE A 146 -4.87 -1.17 1.68
C ILE A 146 -6.11 -0.26 1.65
N VAL A 147 -6.07 0.83 2.41
CA VAL A 147 -7.07 1.90 2.38
C VAL A 147 -6.41 3.15 1.83
N ALA A 148 -6.96 3.72 0.76
CA ALA A 148 -6.45 4.93 0.15
C ALA A 148 -7.55 5.98 0.05
N GLN A 149 -7.25 7.19 0.51
CA GLN A 149 -8.18 8.32 0.51
C GLN A 149 -7.43 9.57 0.02
N THR A 150 -8.16 10.45 -0.65
CA THR A 150 -7.66 11.74 -1.12
C THR A 150 -8.52 12.85 -0.53
N ASN A 151 -7.87 13.91 -0.05
CA ASN A 151 -8.54 15.07 0.54
C ASN A 151 -8.86 16.16 -0.49
N ALA A 152 -8.45 15.98 -1.75
CA ALA A 152 -8.67 16.95 -2.82
C ALA A 152 -9.62 16.38 -3.89
N PRO A 153 -10.58 17.19 -4.39
CA PRO A 153 -11.35 16.84 -5.58
C PRO A 153 -10.41 16.49 -6.76
N GLY A 154 -10.67 15.36 -7.42
CA GLY A 154 -9.86 14.89 -8.55
C GLY A 154 -8.53 14.20 -8.17
N GLY A 155 -8.18 14.12 -6.89
CA GLY A 155 -7.05 13.32 -6.43
C GLY A 155 -7.25 11.83 -6.71
N LYS A 156 -6.15 11.09 -6.85
CA LYS A 156 -6.17 9.67 -7.21
C LYS A 156 -5.84 8.83 -5.98
N ALA A 157 -6.76 7.97 -5.56
CA ALA A 157 -6.50 7.01 -4.48
C ALA A 157 -5.56 5.89 -4.92
N GLY A 158 -5.55 5.57 -6.23
CA GLY A 158 -4.63 4.62 -6.84
C GLY A 158 -4.49 4.89 -8.34
N VAL A 159 -3.32 4.57 -8.88
CA VAL A 159 -3.03 4.54 -10.31
C VAL A 159 -2.37 3.19 -10.57
N PHE A 160 -2.89 2.46 -11.53
CA PHE A 160 -2.42 1.12 -11.87
C PHE A 160 -2.05 1.12 -13.36
N GLU A 161 -0.85 0.67 -13.66
CA GLU A 161 -0.41 0.35 -15.01
C GLU A 161 -0.34 -1.17 -15.12
N GLY A 162 -1.12 -1.74 -16.03
CA GLY A 162 -1.34 -3.18 -16.13
C GLY A 162 -2.69 -3.64 -15.56
N ASP A 163 -2.86 -4.96 -15.51
CA ASP A 163 -4.13 -5.58 -15.14
C ASP A 163 -4.41 -5.50 -13.64
N VAL A 164 -5.69 -5.36 -13.30
CA VAL A 164 -6.18 -5.38 -11.92
C VAL A 164 -7.04 -6.62 -11.70
N GLU A 165 -6.54 -7.55 -10.91
CA GLU A 165 -7.29 -8.74 -10.54
C GLU A 165 -8.22 -8.46 -9.36
N VAL A 166 -9.52 -8.76 -9.52
CA VAL A 166 -10.54 -8.61 -8.47
C VAL A 166 -11.24 -9.94 -8.22
N SER A 167 -10.78 -10.66 -7.21
CA SER A 167 -11.39 -11.91 -6.75
C SER A 167 -12.74 -11.68 -6.05
N GLY A 168 -12.89 -10.54 -5.37
CA GLY A 168 -14.13 -10.15 -4.69
C GLY A 168 -15.12 -9.35 -5.55
N LYS A 169 -15.88 -8.47 -4.88
CA LYS A 169 -16.80 -7.52 -5.51
C LYS A 169 -16.07 -6.23 -5.85
N LEU A 170 -16.22 -5.76 -7.08
CA LEU A 170 -15.85 -4.40 -7.47
C LEU A 170 -17.07 -3.50 -7.30
N ARG A 171 -17.00 -2.56 -6.35
CA ARG A 171 -18.06 -1.58 -6.12
C ARG A 171 -17.62 -0.19 -6.54
N VAL A 172 -18.42 0.49 -7.34
CA VAL A 172 -18.22 1.89 -7.75
C VAL A 172 -19.43 2.69 -7.34
N ALA A 173 -19.23 3.70 -6.49
CA ALA A 173 -20.32 4.49 -5.89
C ALA A 173 -21.43 3.64 -5.23
N GLY A 174 -21.05 2.50 -4.64
CA GLY A 174 -21.97 1.55 -4.00
C GLY A 174 -22.54 0.48 -4.93
N THR A 175 -22.44 0.64 -6.25
CA THR A 175 -22.96 -0.32 -7.24
C THR A 175 -21.98 -1.47 -7.47
N ASP A 176 -22.47 -2.70 -7.38
CA ASP A 176 -21.72 -3.90 -7.75
C ASP A 176 -21.63 -4.01 -9.28
N ILE A 177 -20.43 -3.82 -9.83
CA ILE A 177 -20.20 -3.76 -11.27
C ILE A 177 -20.46 -5.10 -11.94
N LYS A 178 -20.20 -6.23 -11.27
CA LYS A 178 -20.46 -7.56 -11.85
C LYS A 178 -21.96 -7.77 -12.09
N GLN A 179 -22.79 -7.33 -11.14
CA GLN A 179 -24.24 -7.40 -11.29
C GLN A 179 -24.73 -6.46 -12.40
N ALA A 180 -24.24 -5.21 -12.42
CA ALA A 180 -24.62 -4.25 -13.45
C ALA A 180 -24.32 -4.75 -14.87
N ILE A 181 -23.16 -5.42 -15.06
CA ILE A 181 -22.81 -6.05 -16.34
C ILE A 181 -23.78 -7.19 -16.67
N SER A 182 -24.14 -8.03 -15.70
CA SER A 182 -25.12 -9.11 -15.90
C SER A 182 -26.49 -8.58 -16.31
N ASP A 183 -26.97 -7.52 -15.65
CA ASP A 183 -28.26 -6.90 -15.96
C ASP A 183 -28.27 -6.33 -17.39
N LEU A 184 -27.17 -5.68 -17.81
CA LEU A 184 -27.00 -5.18 -19.17
C LEU A 184 -26.99 -6.31 -20.21
N GLN A 185 -26.36 -7.45 -19.91
CA GLN A 185 -26.36 -8.62 -20.80
C GLN A 185 -27.76 -9.21 -20.97
N GLN A 186 -28.54 -9.27 -19.88
CA GLN A 186 -29.94 -9.70 -19.93
C GLN A 186 -30.79 -8.74 -20.75
N GLN A 187 -30.62 -7.44 -20.57
CA GLN A 187 -31.33 -6.43 -21.35
C GLN A 187 -31.02 -6.54 -22.85
N THR A 188 -29.75 -6.76 -23.21
CA THR A 188 -29.30 -6.96 -24.59
C THR A 188 -29.97 -8.18 -25.24
N SER A 189 -30.11 -9.26 -24.47
CA SER A 189 -30.78 -10.49 -24.92
C SER A 189 -32.27 -10.27 -25.18
N SER A 190 -32.94 -9.54 -24.28
CA SER A 190 -34.35 -9.15 -24.45
C SER A 190 -34.58 -8.27 -25.68
N THR A 191 -33.70 -7.30 -25.94
CA THR A 191 -33.77 -6.47 -27.16
C THR A 191 -33.61 -7.31 -28.41
N SER A 192 -32.73 -8.30 -28.41
CA SER A 192 -32.54 -9.22 -29.53
C SER A 192 -33.80 -10.07 -29.79
N GLY A 193 -34.47 -10.53 -28.74
CA GLY A 193 -35.74 -11.25 -28.85
C GLY A 193 -36.88 -10.38 -29.41
N LEU A 194 -36.95 -9.11 -28.98
CA LEU A 194 -37.92 -8.15 -29.54
C LEU A 194 -37.67 -7.90 -31.02
N HIS A 195 -36.42 -7.80 -31.46
CA HIS A 195 -36.09 -7.66 -32.88
C HIS A 195 -36.57 -8.87 -33.70
N GLN A 196 -36.42 -10.09 -33.19
CA GLN A 196 -36.93 -11.30 -33.85
C GLN A 196 -38.46 -11.27 -33.96
N LEU A 197 -39.15 -10.86 -32.89
CA LEU A 197 -40.61 -10.73 -32.90
C LEU A 197 -41.07 -9.72 -33.96
N VAL A 198 -40.43 -8.55 -34.02
CA VAL A 198 -40.73 -7.51 -35.02
C VAL A 198 -40.52 -8.04 -36.44
N ASN A 199 -39.42 -8.75 -36.69
CA ASN A 199 -39.15 -9.34 -38.01
C ASN A 199 -40.22 -10.38 -38.40
N ASN A 200 -40.63 -11.24 -37.46
CA ASN A 200 -41.69 -12.21 -37.69
C ASN A 200 -43.03 -11.52 -38.02
N LEU A 201 -43.37 -10.48 -37.26
CA LEU A 201 -44.58 -9.70 -37.51
C LEU A 201 -44.54 -8.99 -38.87
N GLN A 202 -43.38 -8.47 -39.28
CA GLN A 202 -43.20 -7.87 -40.61
C GLN A 202 -43.39 -8.90 -41.74
N GLN A 203 -42.88 -10.13 -41.57
CA GLN A 203 -43.09 -11.22 -42.53
C GLN A 203 -44.56 -11.64 -42.61
N GLN A 204 -45.23 -11.77 -41.45
CA GLN A 204 -46.66 -12.07 -41.38
C GLN A 204 -47.52 -10.97 -42.02
N LEU A 205 -47.19 -9.71 -41.80
CA LEU A 205 -47.88 -8.60 -42.43
C LEU A 205 -47.72 -8.63 -43.95
N SER A 206 -46.51 -8.92 -44.44
CA SER A 206 -46.22 -9.02 -45.87
C SER A 206 -47.02 -10.15 -46.53
N SER A 207 -47.13 -11.31 -45.89
CA SER A 207 -47.90 -12.44 -46.42
C SER A 207 -49.41 -12.17 -46.43
N LEU A 208 -49.94 -11.49 -45.40
CA LEU A 208 -51.33 -11.04 -45.37
C LEU A 208 -51.63 -10.04 -46.49
N GLN A 209 -50.73 -9.08 -46.74
CA GLN A 209 -50.87 -8.12 -47.84
C GLN A 209 -50.90 -8.82 -49.22
N GLN A 210 -50.01 -9.80 -49.44
CA GLN A 210 -50.00 -10.60 -50.67
C GLN A 210 -51.29 -11.42 -50.84
N LYS A 211 -51.75 -12.06 -49.77
CA LYS A 211 -53.00 -12.82 -49.79
C LYS A 211 -54.19 -11.92 -50.10
N GLN A 212 -54.29 -10.77 -49.45
CA GLN A 212 -55.37 -9.81 -49.71
C GLN A 212 -55.35 -9.35 -51.17
N ALA A 213 -54.19 -9.04 -51.73
CA ALA A 213 -54.07 -8.66 -53.14
C ALA A 213 -54.57 -9.77 -54.07
N SER A 214 -54.16 -11.02 -53.82
CA SER A 214 -54.61 -12.19 -54.59
C SER A 214 -56.11 -12.44 -54.46
N ASP A 215 -56.68 -12.32 -53.26
CA ASP A 215 -58.12 -12.52 -53.03
C ASP A 215 -58.93 -11.44 -53.74
N VAL A 216 -58.49 -10.17 -53.69
CA VAL A 216 -59.14 -9.05 -54.40
C VAL A 216 -59.07 -9.25 -55.91
N GLU A 217 -57.93 -9.68 -56.46
CA GLU A 217 -57.78 -10.01 -57.87
C GLU A 217 -58.71 -11.17 -58.29
N GLY A 218 -58.76 -12.25 -57.48
CA GLY A 218 -59.64 -13.38 -57.73
C GLY A 218 -61.13 -13.01 -57.71
N ILE A 219 -61.54 -12.13 -56.80
CA ILE A 219 -62.89 -11.57 -56.75
C ILE A 219 -63.17 -10.74 -58.00
N ALA A 220 -62.25 -9.86 -58.40
CA ALA A 220 -62.41 -9.02 -59.58
C ALA A 220 -62.58 -9.87 -60.86
N VAL A 221 -61.79 -10.93 -61.02
CA VAL A 221 -61.92 -11.90 -62.13
C VAL A 221 -63.26 -12.62 -62.11
N SER A 222 -63.70 -13.06 -60.92
CA SER A 222 -64.99 -13.76 -60.76
C SER A 222 -66.18 -12.85 -61.10
N LEU A 223 -66.15 -11.59 -60.66
CA LEU A 223 -67.15 -10.58 -61.03
C LEU A 223 -67.16 -10.30 -62.53
N ALA A 224 -65.98 -10.14 -63.15
CA ALA A 224 -65.88 -9.94 -64.59
C ALA A 224 -66.48 -11.12 -65.38
N THR A 225 -66.23 -12.35 -64.91
CA THR A 225 -66.78 -13.58 -65.50
C THR A 225 -68.30 -13.65 -65.36
N LEU A 226 -68.83 -13.31 -64.18
CA LEU A 226 -70.28 -13.27 -63.95
C LEU A 226 -70.95 -12.20 -64.82
N ALA A 227 -70.37 -11.01 -64.92
CA ALA A 227 -70.85 -9.94 -65.78
C ALA A 227 -70.97 -10.40 -67.24
N ALA A 228 -69.92 -11.05 -67.77
CA ALA A 228 -69.92 -11.61 -69.12
C ALA A 228 -71.04 -12.66 -69.34
N ARG A 229 -71.31 -13.53 -68.35
CA ARG A 229 -72.40 -14.51 -68.42
C ARG A 229 -73.78 -13.86 -68.42
N ILE A 230 -74.00 -12.84 -67.59
CA ILE A 230 -75.26 -12.11 -67.54
C ILE A 230 -75.54 -11.43 -68.89
N THR A 231 -74.53 -10.79 -69.50
CA THR A 231 -74.66 -10.17 -70.82
C THR A 231 -75.06 -11.18 -71.90
N ALA A 232 -74.55 -12.42 -71.83
CA ALA A 232 -74.88 -13.47 -72.78
C ALA A 232 -76.31 -14.06 -72.63
N LEU A 233 -76.97 -13.88 -71.47
CA LEU A 233 -78.30 -14.42 -71.18
C LEU A 233 -79.44 -13.41 -71.40
N GLY A 234 -79.14 -12.11 -71.44
CA GLY A 234 -80.13 -11.03 -71.58
C GLY A 234 -80.19 -10.37 -72.96
N GLY A 235 -79.51 -10.95 -73.96
CA GLY A 235 -79.48 -10.49 -75.35
C GLY A 235 -80.18 -11.47 -76.31
#